data_AF-A0A7S2NGC7-F1
#
_entry.id   AF-A0A7S2NGC7-F1
#
_cell.length_a   1.000
_cell.length_b   1.000
_cell.length_c   1.000
_cell.angle_alpha   90.00
_cell.angle_beta   90.00
_cell.angle_gamma   90.00
#
_symmetry.space_group_name_H-M   'P 1'
#
loop_
_entity.id
_entity.type
_entity.pdbx_description
1 polymer ?
#
loop_
_entity_poly.entity_id
_entity_poly.type
_entity_poly.pdbx_seq_one_letter_code
_entity_poly.pdbx_strand_id
1 'polypeptide(L)'
;ILAPLTTVGNLPFRRLCVKLGCEVTVGEMALASTILEGGAGELALLRRHSSEKCFGVQVAGGDIEAMAKLAQFVDEQVDCDFVDINCGCPLEEVHRRGAGSRLMARTKAMEGVVRCMSANLRTKALTLKMRTADCEDKKSPEFGGRYAHKLVPLLEDWGVSAITLHGRTGRQRYTKLADWGYMNECSQRRALK
;
A
#
# COMPACT_ATOMS: atom_id res chain seq x y z
N ILE A 1 -14.69 1.56 0.05
CA ILE A 1 -13.40 1.59 0.77
C ILE A 1 -12.97 3.03 1.01
N LEU A 2 -12.56 3.38 2.22
CA LEU A 2 -11.90 4.66 2.55
C LEU A 2 -10.40 4.52 2.28
N ALA A 3 -9.85 5.42 1.47
CA ALA A 3 -8.42 5.42 1.17
C ALA A 3 -7.57 5.80 2.42
N PRO A 4 -6.32 5.33 2.49
CA PRO A 4 -5.37 5.80 3.48
C PRO A 4 -4.97 7.25 3.17
N LEU A 5 -5.20 8.15 4.12
CA LEU A 5 -5.00 9.59 3.97
C LEU A 5 -4.08 10.10 5.08
N THR A 6 -2.77 10.11 4.87
CA THR A 6 -1.83 10.67 5.86
C THR A 6 -2.25 12.10 6.25
N THR A 7 -2.16 12.40 7.55
CA THR A 7 -2.61 13.60 8.29
C THR A 7 -4.11 13.86 8.40
N VAL A 8 -4.95 13.05 7.75
CA VAL A 8 -6.42 13.25 7.74
C VAL A 8 -7.19 11.99 8.14
N GLY A 9 -6.71 10.81 7.76
CA GLY A 9 -7.32 9.49 7.92
C GLY A 9 -7.24 8.90 9.33
N ASN A 10 -7.22 9.76 10.35
CA ASN A 10 -7.10 9.36 11.73
C ASN A 10 -8.36 8.63 12.22
N LEU A 11 -8.25 8.00 13.40
CA LEU A 11 -9.33 7.15 13.93
C LEU A 11 -10.69 7.87 14.06
N PRO A 12 -10.79 9.11 14.59
CA PRO A 12 -12.04 9.86 14.57
C PRO A 12 -12.65 10.04 13.17
N PHE A 13 -11.84 10.37 12.17
CA PHE A 13 -12.31 10.54 10.80
C PHE A 13 -12.83 9.23 10.19
N ARG A 14 -12.10 8.12 10.38
CA ARG A 14 -12.55 6.80 9.89
C ARG A 14 -13.86 6.37 10.52
N ARG A 15 -14.06 6.63 11.82
CA ARG A 15 -15.33 6.38 12.52
C ARG A 15 -16.49 7.18 11.93
N LEU A 16 -16.26 8.44 11.58
CA LEU A 16 -17.27 9.25 10.88
C LEU A 16 -17.60 8.62 9.51
N CYS A 17 -16.61 8.21 8.73
CA CYS A 17 -16.85 7.54 7.45
C CYS A 17 -17.66 6.25 7.61
N VAL A 18 -17.39 5.45 8.64
CA VAL A 18 -18.20 4.26 8.95
C VAL A 18 -19.66 4.63 9.23
N LYS A 19 -19.92 5.66 10.03
CA LYS A 19 -21.28 6.16 10.28
C LYS A 19 -22.00 6.61 9.00
N LEU A 20 -21.23 7.09 8.01
CA LEU A 20 -21.73 7.50 6.69
C LEU A 20 -21.80 6.34 5.68
N GLY A 21 -21.62 5.10 6.11
CA GLY A 21 -21.79 3.90 5.28
C GLY A 21 -20.50 3.31 4.71
N CYS A 22 -19.31 3.77 5.15
CA CYS A 22 -18.07 3.14 4.72
C CYS A 22 -17.88 1.75 5.36
N GLU A 23 -17.67 0.73 4.52
CA GLU A 23 -17.55 -0.67 4.97
C GLU A 23 -16.11 -1.12 5.23
N VAL A 24 -15.15 -0.56 4.50
CA VAL A 24 -13.72 -0.90 4.59
C VAL A 24 -12.95 0.39 4.84
N THR A 25 -12.22 0.44 5.95
CA THR A 25 -11.36 1.57 6.32
C THR A 25 -9.90 1.19 6.24
N VAL A 26 -9.04 2.15 5.90
CA VAL A 26 -7.59 1.96 5.93
C VAL A 26 -6.99 3.08 6.78
N GLY A 27 -6.11 2.72 7.71
CA GLY A 27 -5.38 3.65 8.56
C GLY A 27 -4.45 4.56 7.75
N GLU A 28 -3.92 5.59 8.41
CA GLU A 28 -2.84 6.37 7.81
C GLU A 28 -1.60 5.50 7.61
N MET A 29 -0.75 5.89 6.66
CA MET A 29 0.49 5.19 6.38
C MET A 29 1.42 5.26 7.59
N ALA A 30 1.78 4.11 8.15
CA ALA A 30 2.78 3.99 9.21
C ALA A 30 4.13 3.53 8.63
N LEU A 31 5.24 4.05 9.17
CA LEU A 31 6.58 3.67 8.74
C LEU A 31 7.06 2.42 9.46
N ALA A 32 7.46 1.40 8.70
CA ALA A 32 7.87 0.11 9.23
C ALA A 32 8.98 0.21 10.28
N SER A 33 10.05 0.97 9.97
CA SER A 33 11.18 1.12 10.89
C SER A 33 10.77 1.78 12.21
N THR A 34 9.91 2.79 12.16
CA THR A 34 9.48 3.53 13.35
C THR A 34 8.54 2.72 14.24
N ILE A 35 7.72 1.83 13.65
CA ILE A 35 6.96 0.84 14.42
C ILE A 35 7.91 -0.11 15.16
N LEU A 36 8.92 -0.65 14.48
CA LEU A 36 9.88 -1.59 15.06
C LEU A 36 10.77 -0.94 16.14
N GLU A 37 10.99 0.36 16.05
CA GLU A 37 11.68 1.17 17.07
C GLU A 37 10.77 1.51 18.28
N GLY A 38 9.49 1.14 18.25
CA GLY A 38 8.54 1.42 19.33
C GLY A 38 7.97 2.84 19.32
N GLY A 39 7.99 3.52 18.18
CA GLY A 39 7.46 4.89 18.03
C GLY A 39 5.97 4.96 18.38
N ALA A 40 5.63 5.67 19.46
CA ALA A 40 4.26 5.73 19.98
C ALA A 40 3.26 6.35 18.98
N GLY A 41 3.70 7.31 18.16
CA GLY A 41 2.88 7.93 17.12
C GLY A 41 2.44 6.92 16.06
N GLU A 42 3.39 6.18 15.51
CA GLU A 42 3.17 5.17 14.47
C GLU A 42 2.40 3.97 15.00
N LEU A 43 2.67 3.54 16.24
CA LEU A 43 1.87 2.50 16.90
C LEU A 43 0.42 2.93 17.08
N ALA A 44 0.14 4.21 17.30
CA ALA A 44 -1.24 4.71 17.39
C ALA A 44 -2.01 4.60 16.06
N LEU A 45 -1.31 4.61 14.92
CA LEU A 45 -1.92 4.46 13.59
C LEU A 45 -2.48 3.05 13.36
N LEU A 46 -1.99 2.06 14.11
CA LEU A 46 -2.39 0.65 14.00
C LEU A 46 -3.71 0.34 14.73
N ARG A 47 -4.28 1.31 15.45
CA ARG A 47 -5.45 1.09 16.29
C ARG A 47 -6.75 1.06 15.48
N ARG A 48 -7.55 0.01 15.73
CA ARG A 48 -8.93 -0.16 15.30
C ARG A 48 -9.90 0.41 16.34
N HIS A 49 -11.03 0.95 15.90
CA HIS A 49 -12.20 1.18 16.73
C HIS A 49 -13.25 0.10 16.46
N SER A 50 -13.99 -0.32 17.49
CA SER A 50 -14.99 -1.41 17.43
C SER A 50 -16.10 -1.21 16.38
N SER A 51 -16.32 0.02 15.89
CA SER A 51 -17.27 0.30 14.81
C SER A 51 -16.75 -0.10 13.42
N GLU A 52 -15.43 -0.21 13.23
CA GLU A 52 -14.84 -0.55 11.94
C GLU A 52 -15.09 -2.03 11.66
N LYS A 53 -15.89 -2.32 10.62
CA LYS A 53 -16.26 -3.69 10.22
C LYS A 53 -15.09 -4.42 9.56
N CYS A 54 -14.37 -3.71 8.70
CA CYS A 54 -13.15 -4.19 8.05
C CYS A 54 -12.11 -3.07 8.08
N PHE A 55 -11.00 -3.29 8.77
CA PHE A 55 -9.93 -2.33 8.99
C PHE A 55 -8.59 -2.85 8.43
N GLY A 56 -7.98 -2.04 7.60
CA GLY A 56 -6.64 -2.25 7.06
C GLY A 56 -5.60 -1.36 7.70
N VAL A 57 -4.43 -1.94 8.01
CA VAL A 57 -3.25 -1.18 8.43
C VAL A 57 -2.36 -0.95 7.22
N GLN A 58 -2.12 0.31 6.85
CA GLN A 58 -1.19 0.63 5.76
C GLN A 58 0.23 0.86 6.30
N VAL A 59 1.21 0.17 5.73
CA VAL A 59 2.63 0.26 6.11
C VAL A 59 3.52 0.65 4.93
N ALA A 60 4.63 1.34 5.22
CA ALA A 60 5.65 1.66 4.23
C ALA A 60 7.04 1.25 4.73
N GLY A 61 7.76 0.48 3.89
CA GLY A 61 9.16 0.11 4.10
C GLY A 61 9.73 -0.56 2.84
N GLY A 62 11.05 -0.48 2.68
CA GLY A 62 11.77 -1.05 1.53
C GLY A 62 12.80 -2.12 1.92
N ASP A 63 12.98 -2.37 3.22
CA ASP A 63 13.90 -3.38 3.74
C ASP A 63 13.15 -4.69 4.02
N ILE A 64 13.64 -5.79 3.45
CA ILE A 64 12.94 -7.09 3.46
C ILE A 64 12.84 -7.64 4.89
N GLU A 65 13.91 -7.53 5.67
CA GLU A 65 13.97 -8.06 7.04
C GLU A 65 13.04 -7.27 7.98
N ALA A 66 13.08 -5.94 7.91
CA ALA A 66 12.18 -5.08 8.65
C ALA A 66 10.71 -5.34 8.29
N MET A 67 10.38 -5.50 7.01
CA MET A 67 9.00 -5.79 6.59
C MET A 67 8.53 -7.17 7.05
N ALA A 68 9.43 -8.17 7.12
CA ALA A 68 9.11 -9.48 7.68
C ALA A 68 8.81 -9.42 9.18
N LYS A 69 9.67 -8.75 9.97
CA LYS A 69 9.45 -8.53 11.41
C LYS A 69 8.17 -7.76 11.68
N LEU A 70 7.90 -6.72 10.88
CA LEU A 70 6.67 -5.95 10.96
C LEU A 70 5.44 -6.81 10.66
N ALA A 71 5.48 -7.63 9.60
CA ALA A 71 4.38 -8.52 9.25
C ALA A 71 4.06 -9.48 10.41
N GLN A 72 5.08 -10.10 11.01
CA GLN A 72 4.89 -10.96 12.18
C GLN A 72 4.28 -10.18 13.36
N PHE A 73 4.83 -9.01 13.69
CA PHE A 73 4.29 -8.17 14.76
C PHE A 73 2.82 -7.81 14.53
N VAL A 74 2.45 -7.40 13.31
CA VAL A 74 1.06 -7.06 12.98
C VAL A 74 0.15 -8.29 12.99
N ASP A 75 0.62 -9.44 12.53
CA ASP A 75 -0.15 -10.69 12.58
C ASP A 75 -0.48 -11.09 14.03
N GLU A 76 0.47 -10.92 14.95
CA GLU A 76 0.32 -11.37 16.34
C GLU A 76 -0.33 -10.34 17.28
N GLN A 77 -0.02 -9.05 17.09
CA GLN A 77 -0.28 -8.02 18.12
C GLN A 77 -1.32 -6.97 17.72
N VAL A 78 -1.74 -6.94 16.45
CA VAL A 78 -2.62 -5.89 15.93
C VAL A 78 -3.96 -6.46 15.50
N ASP A 79 -5.03 -5.84 15.97
CA ASP A 79 -6.40 -6.11 15.52
C ASP A 79 -6.66 -5.35 14.20
N CYS A 80 -6.43 -6.04 13.09
CA CYS A 80 -6.81 -5.61 11.75
C CYS A 80 -7.15 -6.83 10.87
N ASP A 81 -7.91 -6.61 9.81
CA ASP A 81 -8.36 -7.66 8.90
C ASP A 81 -7.37 -7.87 7.74
N PHE A 82 -6.58 -6.84 7.42
CA PHE A 82 -5.55 -6.90 6.40
C PHE A 82 -4.42 -5.90 6.63
N VAL A 83 -3.28 -6.18 6.01
CA VAL A 83 -2.13 -5.28 5.92
C VAL A 83 -2.01 -4.78 4.49
N ASP A 84 -1.83 -3.48 4.29
CA ASP A 84 -1.69 -2.84 2.99
C ASP A 84 -0.27 -2.27 2.82
N ILE A 85 0.44 -2.68 1.77
CA ILE A 85 1.76 -2.12 1.47
C ILE A 85 1.58 -0.82 0.67
N ASN A 86 2.13 0.27 1.19
CA ASN A 86 2.21 1.53 0.45
C ASN A 86 3.33 1.45 -0.61
N CYS A 87 2.91 1.28 -1.86
CA CYS A 87 3.73 1.42 -3.05
C CYS A 87 3.35 2.66 -3.86
N GLY A 88 2.81 3.71 -3.23
CA GLY A 88 2.21 4.86 -3.94
C GLY A 88 2.69 6.24 -3.49
N CYS A 89 3.30 6.35 -2.31
CA CYS A 89 3.73 7.63 -1.78
C CYS A 89 4.93 8.21 -2.56
N PRO A 90 4.84 9.44 -3.11
CA PRO A 90 5.92 10.09 -3.84
C PRO A 90 6.78 11.01 -2.96
N LEU A 91 6.62 10.97 -1.62
CA LEU A 91 7.36 11.84 -0.71
C LEU A 91 8.82 11.39 -0.61
N GLU A 92 9.72 12.37 -0.63
CA GLU A 92 11.17 12.16 -0.63
C GLU A 92 11.63 11.34 0.58
N GLU A 93 11.07 11.61 1.76
CA GLU A 93 11.41 10.88 2.97
C GLU A 93 11.14 9.36 2.85
N VAL A 94 10.02 9.00 2.23
CA VAL A 94 9.63 7.60 1.99
C VAL A 94 10.53 6.98 0.91
N HIS A 95 10.87 7.75 -0.13
CA HIS A 95 11.75 7.30 -1.21
C HIS A 95 13.18 7.04 -0.73
N ARG A 96 13.72 7.86 0.18
CA ARG A 96 15.05 7.65 0.78
C ARG A 96 15.15 6.31 1.52
N ARG A 97 14.04 5.79 2.05
CA ARG A 97 13.94 4.47 2.68
C ARG A 97 13.65 3.34 1.68
N GLY A 98 13.66 3.63 0.39
CA GLY A 98 13.34 2.68 -0.67
C GLY A 98 11.87 2.25 -0.73
N ALA A 99 10.97 2.98 -0.04
CA ALA A 99 9.57 2.65 0.12
C ALA A 99 8.66 3.51 -0.79
N GLY A 100 7.33 3.37 -0.64
CA GLY A 100 6.37 4.16 -1.41
C GLY A 100 6.46 3.85 -2.90
N SER A 101 6.23 4.83 -3.76
CA SER A 101 6.27 4.60 -5.20
C SER A 101 7.66 4.18 -5.70
N ARG A 102 8.74 4.50 -4.98
CA ARG A 102 10.10 4.05 -5.32
C ARG A 102 10.25 2.53 -5.25
N LEU A 103 9.52 1.87 -4.35
CA LEU A 103 9.54 0.41 -4.24
C LEU A 103 9.07 -0.24 -5.55
N MET A 104 8.05 0.34 -6.21
CA MET A 104 7.57 -0.13 -7.51
C MET A 104 8.64 -0.15 -8.59
N ALA A 105 9.54 0.84 -8.58
CA ALA A 105 10.61 0.94 -9.56
C ALA A 105 11.71 -0.11 -9.35
N ARG A 106 11.72 -0.79 -8.20
CA ARG A 106 12.70 -1.78 -7.80
C ARG A 106 12.03 -3.15 -7.69
N THR A 107 11.59 -3.71 -8.82
CA THR A 107 10.78 -4.94 -8.89
C THR A 107 11.31 -6.08 -8.02
N LYS A 108 12.62 -6.35 -8.01
CA LYS A 108 13.22 -7.40 -7.15
C LYS A 108 13.06 -7.11 -5.65
N ALA A 109 13.23 -5.86 -5.24
CA ALA A 109 13.03 -5.45 -3.85
C ALA A 109 11.55 -5.52 -3.46
N MET A 110 10.66 -5.10 -4.37
CA MET A 110 9.22 -5.20 -4.19
C MET A 110 8.77 -6.66 -4.03
N GLU A 111 9.26 -7.56 -4.89
CA GLU A 111 9.00 -8.99 -4.79
C GLU A 111 9.44 -9.55 -3.43
N GLY A 112 10.68 -9.23 -3.01
CA GLY A 112 11.20 -9.65 -1.71
C GLY A 112 10.32 -9.18 -0.54
N VAL A 113 9.91 -7.91 -0.54
CA VAL A 113 9.01 -7.35 0.50
C VAL A 113 7.65 -8.03 0.49
N VAL A 114 7.02 -8.18 -0.69
CA VAL A 114 5.68 -8.77 -0.78
C VAL A 114 5.72 -10.24 -0.33
N ARG A 115 6.68 -11.03 -0.84
CA ARG A 115 6.80 -12.45 -0.48
C ARG A 115 7.13 -12.64 1.00
N CYS A 116 8.02 -11.83 1.58
CA CYS A 116 8.36 -11.98 2.99
C CYS A 116 7.17 -11.62 3.88
N MET A 117 6.40 -10.58 3.55
CA MET A 117 5.20 -10.22 4.29
C MET A 117 4.12 -11.28 4.16
N SER A 118 3.85 -11.76 2.93
CA SER A 118 2.85 -12.80 2.70
C SER A 118 3.17 -14.09 3.45
N ALA A 119 4.45 -14.45 3.59
CA ALA A 119 4.87 -15.63 4.35
C ALA A 119 4.68 -15.49 5.88
N ASN A 120 4.65 -14.25 6.40
CA ASN A 120 4.56 -13.97 7.84
C ASN A 120 3.16 -13.54 8.30
N LEU A 121 2.28 -13.11 7.38
CA LEU A 121 0.88 -12.83 7.68
C LEU A 121 0.05 -14.11 7.54
N ARG A 122 -0.21 -14.79 8.65
CA ARG A 122 -0.93 -16.08 8.64
C ARG A 122 -2.44 -15.92 8.79
N THR A 123 -2.87 -14.87 9.47
CA THR A 123 -4.28 -14.63 9.80
C THR A 123 -4.88 -13.45 9.07
N LYS A 124 -4.05 -12.60 8.47
CA LYS A 124 -4.42 -11.34 7.85
C LYS A 124 -4.12 -11.37 6.35
N ALA A 125 -5.03 -10.83 5.54
CA ALA A 125 -4.77 -10.71 4.11
C ALA A 125 -3.67 -9.67 3.83
N LEU A 126 -2.89 -9.88 2.77
CA LEU A 126 -1.93 -8.90 2.27
C LEU A 126 -2.54 -8.16 1.08
N THR A 127 -2.57 -6.85 1.14
CA THR A 127 -3.05 -5.97 0.08
C THR A 127 -1.96 -4.98 -0.29
N LEU A 128 -2.12 -4.29 -1.42
CA LEU A 128 -1.12 -3.33 -1.88
C LEU A 128 -1.76 -2.14 -2.59
N LYS A 129 -1.34 -0.94 -2.21
CA LYS A 129 -1.72 0.31 -2.88
C LYS A 129 -0.57 0.86 -3.71
N MET A 130 -0.79 1.06 -5.01
CA MET A 130 0.21 1.60 -5.93
C MET A 130 -0.29 2.73 -6.82
N ARG A 131 0.65 3.38 -7.52
CA ARG A 131 0.40 4.37 -8.58
C ARG A 131 0.60 3.74 -9.96
N THR A 132 0.45 4.49 -11.05
CA THR A 132 0.71 3.96 -12.41
C THR A 132 2.20 3.86 -12.74
N ALA A 133 3.02 4.66 -12.06
CA ALA A 133 4.48 4.70 -12.10
C ALA A 133 5.02 5.41 -10.84
N ASP A 134 6.33 5.36 -10.61
CA ASP A 134 7.01 6.19 -9.61
C ASP A 134 7.17 7.65 -10.08
N CYS A 135 8.21 8.34 -9.61
CA CYS A 135 8.54 9.69 -10.03
C CYS A 135 9.45 9.73 -11.29
N GLU A 136 9.87 8.59 -11.82
CA GLU A 136 10.73 8.46 -13.00
C GLU A 136 9.94 8.05 -14.25
N ASP A 137 10.31 8.63 -15.39
CA ASP A 137 9.50 8.58 -16.62
C ASP A 137 9.96 7.54 -17.66
N LYS A 138 10.90 6.65 -17.32
CA LYS A 138 11.76 6.03 -18.35
C LYS A 138 11.59 4.52 -18.59
N LYS A 139 10.64 3.84 -17.94
CA LYS A 139 10.59 2.36 -17.96
C LYS A 139 9.60 1.75 -18.97
N SER A 140 8.77 2.55 -19.65
CA SER A 140 7.82 2.06 -20.66
C SER A 140 7.35 3.17 -21.61
N PRO A 141 7.97 3.32 -22.79
CA PRO A 141 7.61 4.36 -23.76
C PRO A 141 6.17 4.21 -24.30
N GLU A 142 5.77 2.96 -24.55
CA GLU A 142 4.43 2.51 -25.00
C GLU A 142 3.28 3.04 -24.11
N PHE A 143 3.51 3.25 -22.82
CA PHE A 143 2.51 3.78 -21.88
C PHE A 143 2.91 5.12 -21.26
N GLY A 144 3.68 5.94 -21.98
CA GLY A 144 4.09 7.26 -21.50
C GLY A 144 4.76 7.20 -20.11
N GLY A 145 5.69 6.25 -19.95
CA GLY A 145 6.44 6.02 -18.72
C GLY A 145 5.76 5.09 -17.70
N ARG A 146 4.48 4.72 -17.87
CA ARG A 146 3.71 3.92 -16.90
C ARG A 146 4.05 2.43 -16.97
N TYR A 147 4.16 1.77 -15.82
CA TYR A 147 4.58 0.36 -15.77
C TYR A 147 3.82 -0.49 -14.74
N ALA A 148 2.80 0.05 -14.05
CA ALA A 148 1.94 -0.75 -13.18
C ALA A 148 1.32 -1.98 -13.86
N HIS A 149 0.98 -1.89 -15.15
CA HIS A 149 0.44 -3.00 -15.95
C HIS A 149 1.38 -4.22 -16.05
N LYS A 150 2.70 -4.02 -15.84
CA LYS A 150 3.70 -5.10 -15.79
C LYS A 150 3.81 -5.73 -14.40
N LEU A 151 3.49 -4.97 -13.35
CA LEU A 151 3.59 -5.41 -11.96
C LEU A 151 2.32 -6.14 -11.50
N VAL A 152 1.14 -5.63 -11.86
CA VAL A 152 -0.16 -6.15 -11.41
C VAL A 152 -0.29 -7.67 -11.55
N PRO A 153 0.05 -8.30 -12.69
CA PRO A 153 -0.08 -9.75 -12.84
C PRO A 153 0.86 -10.57 -11.95
N LEU A 154 1.95 -9.98 -11.44
CA LEU A 154 2.94 -10.66 -10.60
C LEU A 154 2.54 -10.67 -9.12
N LEU A 155 1.76 -9.67 -8.68
CA LEU A 155 1.46 -9.46 -7.26
C LEU A 155 0.66 -10.61 -6.65
N GLU A 156 -0.23 -11.22 -7.42
CA GLU A 156 -0.98 -12.40 -6.99
C GLU A 156 -0.06 -13.60 -6.73
N ASP A 157 0.89 -13.87 -7.63
CA ASP A 157 1.90 -14.93 -7.46
C ASP A 157 2.84 -14.68 -6.26
N TRP A 158 2.94 -13.42 -5.83
CA TRP A 158 3.74 -13.02 -4.68
C TRP A 158 2.96 -13.08 -3.36
N GLY A 159 1.63 -13.25 -3.42
CA GLY A 159 0.76 -13.40 -2.24
C GLY A 159 -0.15 -12.21 -1.94
N VAL A 160 -0.31 -11.25 -2.87
CA VAL A 160 -1.23 -10.11 -2.69
C VAL A 160 -2.66 -10.53 -3.02
N SER A 161 -3.57 -10.36 -2.07
CA SER A 161 -5.00 -10.68 -2.20
C SER A 161 -5.81 -9.60 -2.91
N ALA A 162 -5.41 -8.33 -2.81
CA ALA A 162 -6.07 -7.22 -3.51
C ALA A 162 -5.12 -6.06 -3.79
N ILE A 163 -5.38 -5.36 -4.89
CA ILE A 163 -4.57 -4.21 -5.34
C ILE A 163 -5.47 -2.98 -5.45
N THR A 164 -5.04 -1.87 -4.87
CA THR A 164 -5.65 -0.56 -5.13
C THR A 164 -4.71 0.29 -6.00
N LEU A 165 -5.21 0.75 -7.14
CA LEU A 165 -4.42 1.51 -8.11
C LEU A 165 -4.88 2.97 -8.14
N HIS A 166 -3.95 3.89 -7.90
CA HIS A 166 -4.15 5.31 -8.15
C HIS A 166 -3.74 5.60 -9.59
N GLY A 167 -4.70 6.02 -10.43
CA GLY A 167 -4.54 6.35 -11.85
C GLY A 167 -3.62 7.54 -12.19
N ARG A 168 -2.63 7.86 -11.35
CA ARG A 168 -1.63 8.89 -11.59
C ARG A 168 -0.24 8.32 -11.34
N THR A 169 0.78 8.87 -11.98
CA THR A 169 2.18 8.60 -11.64
C THR A 169 2.54 9.27 -10.31
N GLY A 170 3.65 8.87 -9.70
CA GLY A 170 4.22 9.56 -8.54
C GLY A 170 4.55 11.02 -8.86
N ARG A 171 5.14 11.26 -10.06
CA ARG A 171 5.50 12.59 -10.55
C ARG A 171 4.30 13.54 -10.68
N GLN A 172 3.17 13.02 -11.15
CA GLN A 172 1.95 13.81 -11.32
C GLN A 172 1.35 14.28 -9.98
N ARG A 173 1.67 13.63 -8.85
CA ARG A 173 1.05 13.90 -7.55
C ARG A 173 -0.48 14.04 -7.68
N TYR A 174 -1.00 15.27 -7.60
CA TYR A 174 -2.41 15.63 -7.81
C TYR A 174 -2.62 16.71 -8.88
N THR A 175 -1.62 17.02 -9.70
CA THR A 175 -1.65 18.13 -10.69
C THR A 175 -2.35 17.76 -12.00
N LYS A 176 -2.71 16.49 -12.19
CA LYS A 176 -3.38 15.96 -13.39
C LYS A 176 -4.63 15.17 -13.02
N LEU A 177 -5.47 14.86 -14.00
CA LEU A 177 -6.58 13.93 -13.81
C LEU A 177 -6.08 12.49 -13.66
N ALA A 178 -6.89 11.64 -13.03
CA ALA A 178 -6.61 10.21 -12.98
C ALA A 178 -6.94 9.57 -14.34
N ASP A 179 -6.05 8.69 -14.80
CA ASP A 179 -6.19 7.93 -16.04
C ASP A 179 -6.96 6.63 -15.76
N TRP A 180 -8.29 6.71 -15.88
CA TRP A 180 -9.19 5.58 -15.70
C TRP A 180 -9.04 4.52 -16.78
N GLY A 181 -8.69 4.91 -18.01
CA GLY A 181 -8.46 3.99 -19.12
C GLY A 181 -7.29 3.06 -18.83
N TYR A 182 -6.17 3.61 -18.38
CA TYR A 182 -5.01 2.82 -17.98
C TYR A 182 -5.29 1.96 -16.73
N MET A 183 -6.11 2.44 -15.79
CA MET A 183 -6.55 1.62 -14.65
C MET A 183 -7.36 0.40 -15.10
N ASN A 184 -8.27 0.59 -16.06
CA ASN A 184 -9.05 -0.50 -16.64
C ASN A 184 -8.16 -1.52 -17.36
N GLU A 185 -7.17 -1.07 -18.12
CA GLU A 185 -6.20 -1.97 -18.76
C GLU A 185 -5.41 -2.79 -17.74
N CYS A 186 -4.93 -2.16 -16.66
CA CYS A 186 -4.26 -2.87 -15.58
C CYS A 186 -5.16 -3.95 -14.95
N SER A 187 -6.45 -3.64 -14.76
CA SER A 187 -7.41 -4.60 -14.22
C SER A 187 -7.66 -5.78 -15.17
N GLN A 188 -7.73 -5.53 -16.48
CA GLN A 188 -7.91 -6.59 -17.48
C GLN A 188 -6.72 -7.54 -17.53
N ARG A 189 -5.49 -7.02 -17.39
CA ARG A 189 -4.28 -7.87 -17.36
C ARG A 189 -4.22 -8.81 -16.16
N ARG A 190 -4.92 -8.51 -15.07
CA ARG A 190 -5.11 -9.46 -13.96
C ARG A 190 -6.02 -10.63 -14.36
N ALA A 191 -7.10 -10.36 -15.11
CA ALA A 191 -8.09 -11.36 -15.49
C ALA A 191 -7.63 -12.32 -16.61
N LEU A 192 -6.44 -12.12 -17.18
CA LEU A 192 -5.88 -12.94 -18.25
C LEU A 192 -4.98 -14.09 -17.73
N LYS A 193 -4.97 -14.33 -16.43
CA LYS A 193 -4.43 -15.53 -15.78
C LYS A 193 -5.59 -16.37 -15.26
#